data_AF-A0A820ZTT9-F1
#
_entry.id   AF-A0A820ZTT9-F1
#
_cell.length_a   1.000
_cell.length_b   1.000
_cell.length_c   1.000
_cell.angle_alpha   90.00
_cell.angle_beta   90.00
_cell.angle_gamma   90.00
#
_symmetry.space_group_name_H-M   'P 1'
#
loop_
_entity.id
_entity.type
_entity.pdbx_description
1 polymer ?
#
loop_
_entity_poly.entity_id
_entity_poly.type
_entity_poly.pdbx_seq_one_letter_code
_entity_poly.pdbx_strand_id
1 'polypeptide(L)' 'MLFLLVLIFYFLTAINGHGYLYEPVARSSAWLVDSSFRECCTWPNHMEMFCGGMGHQWNTN' A
#
# COMPACT_ATOMS: atom_id res chain seq x y z
N MET A 1 19.32 4.98 30.81
CA MET A 1 18.59 3.97 29.98
C MET A 1 17.13 4.34 29.78
N LEU A 2 16.34 4.63 30.83
CA LEU A 2 14.91 4.99 30.72
C LEU A 2 14.64 6.20 29.80
N PHE A 3 15.42 7.28 29.95
CA PHE A 3 15.27 8.49 29.14
C PHE A 3 15.47 8.24 27.64
N LEU A 4 16.38 7.33 27.29
CA LEU A 4 16.67 6.97 25.90
C LEU A 4 15.51 6.18 25.28
N LEU A 5 14.86 5.31 26.07
CA LEU A 5 13.67 4.58 25.63
C LEU A 5 12.49 5.52 25.38
N VAL A 6 12.25 6.49 26.27
CA VAL A 6 11.17 7.48 26.11
C VAL A 6 11.34 8.27 24.81
N LEU A 7 12.57 8.69 24.49
CA LEU A 7 12.88 9.37 23.23
C LEU A 7 12.57 8.48 22.01
N ILE A 8 12.97 7.21 22.02
CA ILE A 8 12.73 6.29 20.90
C ILE A 8 11.23 6.11 20.64
N PHE A 9 10.45 5.84 21.69
CA PHE A 9 9.00 5.65 21.54
C PHE A 9 8.26 6.93 21.13
N TYR A 10 8.77 8.11 21.49
CA TYR A 10 8.19 9.39 21.07
C TYR A 10 8.28 9.60 19.55
N PHE A 11 9.31 9.08 18.89
CA PHE A 11 9.48 9.22 17.44
C PHE A 11 8.84 8.07 16.62
N LEU A 12 8.30 7.05 17.29
CA LEU A 12 7.57 5.98 16.60
C LEU A 12 6.19 6.50 16.20
N THR A 13 6.06 6.86 14.93
CA THR A 13 4.76 7.15 14.32
C THR A 13 4.17 5.87 13.73
N ALA A 14 2.85 5.69 13.92
CA ALA A 14 2.16 4.59 13.29
C ALA A 14 2.07 4.86 11.78
N ILE A 15 2.85 4.14 11.00
CA ILE A 15 2.69 4.11 9.54
C ILE A 15 1.56 3.11 9.26
N ASN A 16 0.40 3.62 8.87
CA ASN A 16 -0.65 2.76 8.31
C ASN A 16 -0.25 2.38 6.89
N GLY A 17 -0.17 1.07 6.62
CA GLY A 17 0.11 0.56 5.28
C GLY A 17 -1.05 0.84 4.31
N HIS A 18 -0.76 0.76 3.02
CA HIS A 18 -1.79 0.78 1.98
C HIS A 18 -2.59 -0.53 1.97
N GLY A 19 -3.80 -0.48 1.39
CA GLY A 19 -4.70 -1.62 1.30
C GLY A 19 -5.28 -1.78 -0.09
N TYR A 20 -5.95 -2.91 -0.32
CA TYR A 20 -6.68 -3.20 -1.54
C TYR A 20 -8.05 -3.81 -1.19
N LEU A 21 -8.98 -3.81 -2.15
CA LEU A 21 -10.27 -4.48 -1.98
C LEU A 21 -10.03 -6.00 -1.97
N TYR A 22 -10.24 -6.62 -0.81
CA TYR A 22 -10.03 -8.05 -0.62
C TYR A 22 -11.20 -8.87 -1.15
N GLU A 23 -12.44 -8.45 -0.90
CA GLU A 23 -13.64 -9.19 -1.32
C GLU A 23 -14.71 -8.22 -1.89
N PRO A 24 -15.08 -8.34 -3.18
CA PRO A 24 -14.44 -9.19 -4.18
C PRO A 24 -13.01 -8.71 -4.47
N VAL A 25 -12.11 -9.64 -4.81
CA VAL A 25 -10.70 -9.32 -5.06
C VAL A 25 -10.55 -8.24 -6.14
N ALA A 26 -9.81 -7.18 -5.84
CA ALA A 26 -9.49 -6.14 -6.81
C ALA A 26 -8.75 -6.71 -8.03
N ARG A 27 -9.01 -6.18 -9.22
CA ARG A 27 -8.37 -6.63 -10.47
C ARG A 27 -6.83 -6.56 -10.42
N SER A 28 -6.26 -5.52 -9.81
CA SER A 28 -4.81 -5.39 -9.59
C SER A 28 -4.22 -6.49 -8.71
N SER A 29 -5.06 -7.16 -7.91
CA SER A 29 -4.69 -8.19 -6.94
C SER A 29 -5.13 -9.60 -7.37
N ALA A 30 -5.75 -9.75 -8.55
CA ALA A 30 -6.32 -11.02 -9.01
C ALA A 30 -5.27 -12.14 -9.13
N TRP A 31 -4.04 -11.79 -9.53
CA TRP A 31 -2.91 -12.71 -9.66
C TRP A 31 -2.49 -13.39 -8.33
N LEU A 32 -2.88 -12.83 -7.19
CA LEU A 32 -2.63 -13.42 -5.87
C LEU A 32 -3.47 -14.68 -5.65
N VAL A 33 -4.70 -14.71 -6.17
CA VAL A 33 -5.68 -15.77 -5.91
C VAL A 33 -5.92 -16.69 -7.10
N ASP A 34 -5.71 -16.19 -8.33
CA ASP A 34 -5.87 -16.96 -9.56
C ASP A 34 -4.56 -16.93 -10.37
N SER A 35 -3.96 -18.10 -10.53
CA SER A 35 -2.68 -18.27 -11.23
C SER A 35 -2.73 -17.92 -12.71
N SER A 36 -3.90 -17.93 -13.34
CA SER A 36 -4.05 -17.56 -14.76
C SER A 36 -3.64 -16.11 -15.04
N PHE A 37 -3.69 -15.24 -14.03
CA PHE A 37 -3.28 -13.83 -14.15
C PHE A 37 -1.79 -13.59 -13.85
N ARG A 38 -1.03 -14.59 -13.37
CA ARG A 38 0.37 -14.39 -12.96
C ARG A 38 1.29 -14.07 -14.13
N GLU A 39 1.10 -14.71 -15.28
CA GLU A 39 1.94 -14.49 -16.47
C GLU A 39 1.68 -13.14 -17.14
N CYS A 40 0.43 -12.65 -17.16
CA CYS A 40 0.07 -11.43 -17.88
C CYS A 40 0.08 -10.16 -17.00
N CYS A 41 -0.23 -10.30 -15.72
CA CYS A 41 -0.89 -9.24 -14.97
C CYS A 41 -0.45 -9.17 -13.50
N THR A 42 0.76 -9.65 -13.19
CA THR A 42 1.36 -9.49 -11.87
C THR A 42 1.68 -8.02 -11.62
N TRP A 43 1.14 -7.47 -10.54
CA TRP A 43 1.30 -6.06 -10.18
C TRP A 43 1.73 -5.97 -8.70
N PRO A 44 3.04 -5.90 -8.39
CA PRO A 44 3.53 -5.95 -7.01
C PRO A 44 3.03 -4.81 -6.12
N ASN A 45 2.77 -3.64 -6.69
CA ASN A 45 2.23 -2.46 -6.01
C ASN A 45 0.70 -2.38 -6.07
N HIS A 46 0.00 -3.53 -6.00
CA HIS A 46 -1.45 -3.62 -6.20
C HIS A 46 -2.27 -2.88 -5.14
N MET A 47 -1.65 -2.58 -4.00
CA MET A 47 -2.22 -1.79 -2.90
C MET A 47 -2.03 -0.28 -3.10
N GLU A 48 -1.23 0.14 -4.07
CA GLU A 48 -0.86 1.55 -4.30
C GLU A 48 -1.74 2.22 -5.38
N MET A 49 -2.98 1.75 -5.52
CA MET A 49 -3.95 2.29 -6.48
C MET A 49 -4.59 3.59 -5.97
N PHE A 50 -3.77 4.58 -5.61
CA PHE A 50 -4.17 5.86 -5.00
C PHE A 50 -4.19 7.03 -6.00
N CYS A 51 -4.65 6.77 -7.24
CA CYS A 51 -4.79 7.78 -8.30
C CYS A 51 -3.47 8.48 -8.70
N GLY A 52 -2.33 7.79 -8.63
CA GLY A 52 -1.02 8.35 -8.98
C GLY A 52 -0.40 9.24 -7.90
N GLY A 53 -1.04 9.37 -6.75
CA GLY A 53 -0.53 10.07 -5.57
C GLY A 53 -1.09 11.48 -5.44
N MET A 54 -0.98 12.05 -4.23
CA MET A 54 -1.55 13.38 -3.93
C MET A 54 -1.06 14.45 -4.91
N GLY A 55 0.23 14.45 -5.23
CA GLY A 55 0.82 15.37 -6.20
C GLY A 55 0.21 15.23 -7.60
N HIS A 56 0.01 14.01 -8.08
CA HIS A 56 -0.56 13.80 -9.41
C HIS A 56 -2.07 14.10 -9.45
N GLN A 57 -2.80 13.67 -8.42
CA GLN A 57 -4.26 13.82 -8.39
C GLN A 57 -4.72 15.25 -8.14
N TRP A 58 -3.99 16.02 -7.31
CA TRP A 58 -4.48 17.31 -6.82
C TRP A 58 -3.63 18.51 -7.25
N ASN A 59 -2.37 18.29 -7.65
CA ASN A 59 -1.47 19.39 -7.99
C ASN A 59 -1.12 19.45 -9.49
N THR A 60 -1.50 18.46 -10.29
CA THR A 60 -1.44 18.52 -11.77
C THR A 60 -2.84 18.72 -12.35
N ASN A 61 -2.97 19.72 -13.22
CA ASN A 61 -4.16 20.05 -14.03
C ASN A 61 -3.79 19.90 -15.51
#